data_AF-A0A4Q3ZC24-F1
#
_entry.id   AF-A0A4Q3ZC24-F1
#
_cell.length_a   1.000
_cell.length_b   1.000
_cell.length_c   1.000
_cell.angle_alpha   90.00
_cell.angle_beta   90.00
_cell.angle_gamma   90.00
#
_symmetry.space_group_name_H-M   'P 1'
#
loop_
_entity.id
_entity.type
_entity.pdbx_description
1 polymer ?
#
loop_
_entity_poly.entity_id
_entity_poly.type
_entity_poly.pdbx_seq_one_letter_code
_entity_poly.pdbx_strand_id
1 'polypeptide(L)'
;MRSAGTVATATSTSARSGAEMEALRTRYRNAIVDIIDNVLSTQAASLDAARDALAEALGNNHLLYVAGSGHSHLLAEEVFYRAGGVAQAQAILDPDLMLHMGAERSTLLERETGRAERVL
;
A
#
# COMPACT_ATOMS: atom_id res chain seq x y z
N MET A 1 -16.31 34.66 32.38
CA MET A 1 -16.47 33.46 33.25
C MET A 1 -17.41 32.49 32.56
N ARG A 2 -16.88 31.48 31.88
CA ARG A 2 -17.66 30.34 31.37
C ARG A 2 -17.20 29.10 32.12
N SER A 3 -18.18 28.36 32.63
CA SER A 3 -18.04 27.22 33.52
C SER A 3 -17.12 26.13 32.94
N ALA A 4 -16.13 25.71 33.73
CA ALA A 4 -15.28 24.58 33.44
C ALA A 4 -16.08 23.29 33.72
N GLY A 5 -16.53 22.63 32.64
CA GLY A 5 -17.11 21.30 32.73
C GLY A 5 -16.02 20.26 33.00
N THR A 6 -16.13 19.58 34.14
CA THR A 6 -15.32 18.44 34.54
C THR A 6 -15.42 17.33 33.48
N VAL A 7 -14.36 17.13 32.71
CA VAL A 7 -14.20 15.92 31.87
C VAL A 7 -13.79 14.79 32.82
N ALA A 8 -14.70 13.85 33.04
CA ALA A 8 -14.42 12.63 33.79
C ALA A 8 -13.37 11.79 33.04
N THR A 9 -12.15 11.82 33.53
CA THR A 9 -11.09 10.87 33.17
C THR A 9 -11.42 9.51 33.77
N ALA A 10 -12.08 8.65 33.00
CA ALA A 10 -12.27 7.26 33.34
C ALA A 10 -11.92 6.38 32.12
N THR A 11 -10.63 6.11 31.95
CA THR A 11 -10.18 4.94 31.20
C THR A 11 -9.05 4.30 31.98
N SER A 12 -9.42 3.51 33.00
CA SER A 12 -8.50 2.53 33.56
C SER A 12 -8.27 1.47 32.48
N THR A 13 -7.24 1.64 31.66
CA THR A 13 -6.74 0.56 30.81
C THR A 13 -6.12 -0.48 31.74
N SER A 14 -6.93 -1.44 32.19
CA SER A 14 -6.45 -2.68 32.76
C SER A 14 -5.47 -3.30 31.75
N ALA A 15 -4.23 -3.52 32.17
CA ALA A 15 -3.23 -4.17 31.34
C ALA A 15 -3.79 -5.54 30.93
N ARG A 16 -4.01 -5.74 29.62
CA ARG A 16 -4.47 -7.04 29.09
C ARG A 16 -3.53 -8.13 29.58
N SER A 17 -4.10 -9.22 30.05
CA SER A 17 -3.33 -10.37 30.54
C SER A 17 -2.41 -10.92 29.44
N GLY A 18 -1.36 -11.63 29.84
CA GLY A 18 -0.44 -12.25 28.88
C GLY A 18 -1.14 -13.20 27.90
N ALA A 19 -2.17 -13.93 28.37
CA ALA A 19 -2.99 -14.80 27.54
C ALA A 19 -3.82 -14.01 26.49
N GLU A 20 -4.41 -12.88 26.86
CA GLU A 20 -5.16 -12.02 25.93
C GLU A 20 -4.24 -11.39 24.87
N MET A 21 -3.03 -10.99 25.27
CA MET A 21 -2.04 -10.46 24.32
C MET A 21 -1.55 -11.52 23.34
N GLU A 22 -1.35 -12.76 23.80
CA GLU A 22 -0.96 -13.88 22.95
C GLU A 22 -2.07 -14.25 21.95
N ALA A 23 -3.31 -14.29 22.42
CA ALA A 23 -4.47 -14.50 21.55
C ALA A 23 -4.59 -13.42 20.48
N LEU A 24 -4.36 -12.14 20.82
CA LEU A 24 -4.41 -11.05 19.85
C LEU A 24 -3.31 -11.15 18.78
N ARG A 25 -2.06 -11.45 19.20
CA ARG A 25 -0.93 -11.64 18.28
C ARG A 25 -1.18 -12.80 17.32
N THR A 26 -1.62 -13.93 17.85
CA THR A 26 -1.97 -15.11 17.05
C THR A 26 -3.08 -14.78 16.06
N ARG A 27 -4.14 -14.09 16.50
CA ARG A 27 -5.24 -13.68 15.62
C ARG A 27 -4.76 -12.75 14.50
N TYR A 28 -3.93 -11.76 14.80
CA TYR A 28 -3.39 -10.84 13.80
C TYR A 28 -2.50 -11.56 12.77
N ARG A 29 -1.60 -12.43 13.24
CA ARG A 29 -0.77 -13.27 12.36
C ARG A 29 -1.64 -14.13 11.44
N ASN A 30 -2.63 -14.84 12.01
CA ASN A 30 -3.49 -15.73 11.23
C ASN A 30 -4.27 -14.94 10.17
N ALA A 31 -4.80 -13.77 10.51
CA ALA A 31 -5.47 -12.92 9.52
C ALA A 31 -4.57 -12.52 8.34
N ILE A 32 -3.28 -12.25 8.58
CA ILE A 32 -2.31 -11.96 7.50
C ILE A 32 -2.04 -13.20 6.65
N VAL A 33 -1.81 -14.35 7.30
CA VAL A 33 -1.55 -15.62 6.60
C VAL A 33 -2.76 -16.01 5.75
N ASP A 34 -3.98 -15.87 6.28
CA ASP A 34 -5.22 -16.16 5.57
C ASP A 34 -5.37 -15.28 4.31
N ILE A 35 -4.97 -14.01 4.37
CA ILE A 35 -4.95 -13.13 3.19
C ILE A 35 -3.97 -13.65 2.14
N ILE A 36 -2.77 -14.05 2.54
CA ILE A 36 -1.76 -14.59 1.63
C ILE A 36 -2.25 -15.89 0.98
N ASP A 37 -2.78 -16.82 1.78
CA ASP A 37 -3.29 -18.11 1.30
C ASP A 37 -4.48 -17.92 0.36
N ASN A 38 -5.36 -16.94 0.64
CA ASN A 38 -6.46 -16.58 -0.25
C ASN A 38 -5.96 -16.01 -1.59
N VAL A 39 -4.93 -15.16 -1.58
CA VAL A 39 -4.33 -14.66 -2.83
C VAL A 39 -3.74 -15.82 -3.63
N LEU A 40 -2.98 -16.72 -3.00
CA LEU A 40 -2.36 -17.86 -3.68
C LEU A 40 -3.39 -18.83 -4.27
N SER A 41 -4.49 -19.09 -3.57
CA SER A 41 -5.53 -20.02 -4.02
C SER A 41 -6.48 -19.43 -5.06
N THR A 42 -6.64 -18.10 -5.13
CA THR A 42 -7.64 -17.46 -6.00
C THR A 42 -7.06 -16.66 -7.16
N GLN A 43 -5.82 -16.19 -7.09
CA GLN A 43 -5.26 -15.25 -8.05
C GLN A 43 -4.22 -15.85 -9.02
N ALA A 44 -4.05 -17.19 -9.03
CA ALA A 44 -3.04 -17.86 -9.86
C ALA A 44 -3.11 -17.47 -11.34
N ALA A 45 -4.32 -17.50 -11.94
CA ALA A 45 -4.50 -17.14 -13.35
C ALA A 45 -4.14 -15.67 -13.64
N SER A 46 -4.47 -14.74 -12.73
CA SER A 46 -4.12 -13.32 -12.87
C SER A 46 -2.61 -13.09 -12.73
N LEU A 47 -1.95 -13.81 -11.82
CA LEU A 47 -0.50 -13.75 -11.65
C LEU A 47 0.23 -14.33 -12.88
N ASP A 48 -0.25 -15.44 -13.43
CA ASP A 48 0.29 -16.03 -14.66
C ASP A 48 0.14 -15.09 -15.86
N ALA A 49 -1.04 -14.47 -16.02
CA ALA A 49 -1.27 -13.49 -17.08
C ALA A 49 -0.34 -12.26 -16.95
N ALA A 50 -0.15 -11.75 -15.72
CA ALA A 50 0.77 -10.65 -15.46
C ALA A 50 2.23 -11.06 -15.75
N ARG A 51 2.66 -12.26 -15.33
CA ARG A 51 3.97 -12.80 -15.64
C ARG A 51 4.21 -12.83 -17.15
N ASP A 52 3.28 -13.38 -17.92
CA ASP A 52 3.45 -13.56 -19.36
C ASP A 52 3.53 -12.22 -20.09
N ALA A 53 2.65 -11.27 -19.75
CA ALA A 53 2.69 -9.92 -20.31
C ALA A 53 4.00 -9.18 -19.99
N LEU A 54 4.51 -9.32 -18.75
CA LEU A 54 5.79 -8.73 -18.36
C LEU A 54 6.96 -9.39 -19.08
N ALA A 55 7.00 -10.72 -19.16
CA ALA A 55 8.06 -11.44 -19.84
C ALA A 55 8.14 -11.08 -21.33
N GLU A 56 6.99 -10.95 -22.00
CA GLU A 56 6.91 -10.51 -23.40
C GLU A 56 7.43 -9.07 -23.56
N ALA A 57 6.95 -8.12 -22.73
CA ALA A 57 7.37 -6.72 -22.80
C ALA A 57 8.89 -6.57 -22.58
N LEU A 58 9.42 -7.23 -21.55
CA LEU A 58 10.85 -7.19 -21.22
C LEU A 58 11.70 -7.86 -22.29
N GLY A 59 11.23 -9.00 -22.84
CA GLY A 59 11.88 -9.71 -23.95
C GLY A 59 11.95 -8.88 -25.24
N ASN A 60 10.98 -8.00 -25.45
CA ASN A 60 10.93 -7.03 -26.54
C ASN A 60 11.63 -5.69 -26.21
N ASN A 61 12.45 -5.66 -25.16
CA ASN A 61 13.22 -4.49 -24.72
C ASN A 61 12.35 -3.26 -24.38
N HIS A 62 11.15 -3.48 -23.85
CA HIS A 62 10.31 -2.42 -23.29
C HIS A 62 10.63 -2.18 -21.80
N LEU A 63 10.14 -1.05 -21.29
CA LEU A 63 10.21 -0.70 -19.87
C LEU A 63 8.93 -1.10 -19.14
N LEU A 64 9.06 -1.47 -17.87
CA LEU A 64 7.94 -1.65 -16.95
C LEU A 64 7.73 -0.35 -16.17
N TYR A 65 6.67 0.39 -16.50
CA TYR A 65 6.28 1.56 -15.72
C TYR A 65 5.31 1.17 -14.61
N VAL A 66 5.58 1.61 -13.38
CA VAL A 66 4.71 1.37 -12.21
C VAL A 66 4.41 2.68 -11.51
N ALA A 67 3.15 2.91 -11.18
CA ALA A 67 2.66 4.11 -10.53
C ALA A 67 1.61 3.74 -9.47
N GLY A 68 1.44 4.61 -8.48
CA GLY A 68 0.38 4.48 -7.48
C GLY A 68 0.18 5.77 -6.71
N SER A 69 -1.04 6.01 -6.23
CA SER A 69 -1.39 7.11 -5.33
C SER A 69 -1.52 6.61 -3.89
N GLY A 70 -1.50 7.54 -2.93
CA GLY A 70 -1.70 7.22 -1.52
C GLY A 70 -0.62 6.26 -1.02
N HIS A 71 -0.98 5.17 -0.34
CA HIS A 71 0.00 4.13 0.06
C HIS A 71 0.40 3.21 -1.09
N SER A 72 -0.36 3.17 -2.19
CA SER A 72 -0.07 2.28 -3.32
C SER A 72 1.21 2.67 -4.05
N HIS A 73 1.73 3.90 -3.90
CA HIS A 73 3.05 4.27 -4.41
C HIS A 73 4.18 3.39 -3.84
N LEU A 74 4.00 2.83 -2.64
CA LEU A 74 4.98 1.91 -2.05
C LEU A 74 5.21 0.68 -2.93
N LEU A 75 4.22 0.25 -3.71
CA LEU A 75 4.40 -0.86 -4.66
C LEU A 75 5.24 -0.46 -5.86
N ALA A 76 5.17 0.81 -6.30
CA ALA A 76 6.06 1.34 -7.33
C ALA A 76 7.50 1.43 -6.82
N GLU A 77 7.68 1.88 -5.58
CA GLU A 77 9.00 1.90 -4.91
C GLU A 77 9.55 0.48 -4.68
N GLU A 78 8.70 -0.48 -4.30
CA GLU A 78 9.10 -1.87 -4.03
C GLU A 78 9.72 -2.54 -5.25
N VAL A 79 9.30 -2.21 -6.47
CA VAL A 79 9.87 -2.80 -7.68
C VAL A 79 11.02 -1.98 -8.28
N PHE A 80 11.22 -0.75 -7.83
CA PHE A 80 12.18 0.18 -8.40
C PHE A 80 13.51 0.16 -7.67
N TYR A 81 14.59 -0.06 -8.43
CA TYR A 81 15.98 0.14 -7.99
C TYR A 81 16.36 -0.54 -6.67
N ARG A 82 15.95 -1.80 -6.48
CA ARG A 82 16.36 -2.65 -5.36
C ARG A 82 17.13 -3.89 -5.82
N ALA A 83 17.90 -4.47 -4.90
CA ALA A 83 18.55 -5.76 -5.13
C ALA A 83 17.53 -6.85 -5.46
N GLY A 84 17.76 -7.59 -6.56
CA GLY A 84 16.86 -8.63 -7.05
C GLY A 84 15.69 -8.12 -7.91
N GLY A 85 15.57 -6.81 -8.13
CA GLY A 85 14.58 -6.22 -9.03
C GLY A 85 14.96 -6.32 -10.51
N VAL A 86 13.97 -6.09 -11.37
CA VAL A 86 14.18 -6.01 -12.83
C VAL A 86 14.73 -4.63 -13.17
N ALA A 87 15.89 -4.58 -13.86
CA ALA A 87 16.57 -3.31 -14.19
C ALA A 87 15.73 -2.37 -15.08
N GLN A 88 14.80 -2.92 -15.86
CA GLN A 88 13.90 -2.17 -16.75
C GLN A 88 12.64 -1.63 -16.04
N ALA A 89 12.52 -1.82 -14.72
CA ALA A 89 11.44 -1.23 -13.94
C ALA A 89 11.69 0.27 -13.71
N GLN A 90 10.68 1.09 -14.01
CA GLN A 90 10.69 2.53 -13.82
C GLN A 90 9.47 2.95 -12.99
N ALA A 91 9.72 3.51 -11.81
CA ALA A 91 8.65 4.06 -10.99
C ALA A 91 8.29 5.47 -11.45
N ILE A 92 6.99 5.75 -11.55
CA ILE A 92 6.44 7.10 -11.69
C ILE A 92 6.07 7.57 -10.29
N LEU A 93 6.93 8.41 -9.72
CA LEU A 93 6.79 8.94 -8.37
C LEU A 93 6.39 10.42 -8.43
N ASP A 94 5.09 10.68 -8.37
CA ASP A 94 4.54 12.04 -8.24
C ASP A 94 4.38 12.38 -6.75
N PRO A 95 5.16 13.32 -6.17
CA PRO A 95 5.07 13.68 -4.76
C PRO A 95 3.68 14.14 -4.33
N ASP A 96 2.93 14.75 -5.24
CA ASP A 96 1.56 15.20 -4.99
C ASP A 96 0.57 14.03 -4.79
N LEU A 97 0.87 12.88 -5.38
CA LEU A 97 0.09 11.65 -5.20
C LEU A 97 0.58 10.82 -4.01
N MET A 98 1.72 11.17 -3.42
CA MET A 98 2.24 10.56 -2.19
C MET A 98 1.66 11.25 -0.94
N LEU A 99 1.89 10.64 0.23
CA LEU A 99 1.25 11.09 1.48
C LEU A 99 2.00 12.19 2.22
N HIS A 100 3.30 12.37 1.93
CA HIS A 100 4.13 13.36 2.61
C HIS A 100 3.79 14.81 2.24
N MET A 101 3.11 15.02 1.11
CA MET A 101 2.55 16.33 0.71
C MET A 101 1.12 16.58 1.25
N GLY A 102 0.55 15.60 1.95
CA GLY A 102 -0.80 15.65 2.54
C GLY A 102 -1.72 14.58 1.97
N ALA A 103 -2.26 13.73 2.85
CA ALA A 103 -3.13 12.62 2.46
C ALA A 103 -4.45 13.08 1.79
N GLU A 104 -5.06 14.15 2.29
CA GLU A 104 -6.26 14.75 1.68
C GLU A 104 -5.96 15.31 0.28
N ARG A 105 -4.81 15.99 0.13
CA ARG A 105 -4.34 16.50 -1.16
C ARG A 105 -4.17 15.37 -2.17
N SER A 106 -3.44 14.32 -1.81
CA SER A 106 -3.26 13.12 -2.65
C SER A 106 -4.61 12.52 -3.08
N THR A 107 -5.56 12.42 -2.14
CA THR A 107 -6.92 11.90 -2.37
C THR A 107 -7.76 12.77 -3.33
N LEU A 108 -7.54 14.09 -3.34
CA LEU A 108 -8.19 15.00 -4.29
C LEU A 108 -7.54 14.91 -5.67
N LEU A 109 -6.21 14.89 -5.72
CA LEU A 109 -5.43 14.89 -6.96
C LEU A 109 -5.50 13.56 -7.73
N GLU A 110 -5.61 12.41 -7.05
CA GLU A 110 -5.78 11.11 -7.73
C GLU A 110 -7.09 11.03 -8.53
N ARG A 111 -8.10 11.85 -8.18
CA ARG A 111 -9.40 11.91 -8.85
C ARG A 111 -9.46 12.96 -9.96
N GLU A 112 -8.39 13.70 -10.15
CA GLU A 112 -8.29 14.74 -11.16
C GLU A 112 -8.09 14.13 -12.55
N THR A 113 -9.15 14.15 -13.37
CA THR A 113 -9.08 13.63 -14.75
C THR A 113 -8.03 14.39 -15.58
N GLY A 114 -7.28 13.65 -16.40
CA GLY A 114 -6.26 14.22 -17.29
C GLY A 114 -5.00 14.73 -16.58
N ARG A 115 -4.80 14.43 -15.28
CA ARG A 115 -3.59 14.85 -14.56
C ARG A 115 -2.31 14.38 -15.24
N ALA A 116 -2.26 13.12 -15.68
CA ALA A 116 -1.09 12.54 -16.34
C ALA A 116 -0.60 13.38 -17.52
N GLU A 117 -1.51 13.89 -18.36
CA GLU A 117 -1.18 14.73 -19.53
C GLU A 117 -0.53 16.08 -19.17
N ARG A 118 -0.66 16.54 -17.92
CA ARG A 118 -0.09 17.82 -17.46
C ARG A 118 1.27 17.67 -16.78
N VAL A 119 1.61 16.47 -16.33
CA VAL A 119 2.78 16.23 -15.45
C VAL A 119 3.79 15.24 -16.04
N LEU A 120 3.44 14.51 -17.11
CA LEU A 120 4.31 13.62 -17.89
C LEU A 120 4.51 14.19 -19.29
#